data_AF-A0A6N8BCR6-F1
#
_entry.id   AF-A0A6N8BCR6-F1
#
_cell.length_a   1.000
_cell.length_b   1.000
_cell.length_c   1.000
_cell.angle_alpha   90.00
_cell.angle_beta   90.00
_cell.angle_gamma   90.00
#
_symmetry.space_group_name_H-M   'P 1'
#
loop_
_entity.id
_entity.type
_entity.pdbx_description
1 polymer ?
#
loop_
_entity_poly.entity_id
_entity_poly.type
_entity_poly.pdbx_seq_one_letter_code
_entity_poly.pdbx_strand_id
1 'polypeptide(L)' 'MGKKASEVNENKKTAGEPTFTIEDLAQKHPTPAWVMAGLKTAYGWGEGKKLTEKQFIEAKDKWLRGPMRRKVK' A
#
# COMPACT_ATOMS: atom_id res chain seq x y z
N MET A 1 -4.88 9.07 -26.30
CA MET A 1 -4.65 8.11 -25.20
C MET A 1 -5.23 8.73 -23.93
N GLY A 2 -6.18 8.20 -23.17
CA GLY A 2 -6.58 6.82 -22.96
C GLY A 2 -6.51 6.50 -21.45
N LYS A 3 -7.51 6.99 -20.70
CA LYS A 3 -7.98 6.58 -19.35
C LYS A 3 -7.68 7.50 -18.15
N LYS A 4 -8.80 8.09 -17.73
CA LYS A 4 -9.18 8.79 -16.49
C LYS A 4 -9.30 7.80 -15.32
N ALA A 5 -9.32 8.35 -14.11
CA ALA A 5 -9.57 7.74 -12.78
C ALA A 5 -8.32 7.10 -12.14
N SER A 6 -7.86 7.57 -10.97
CA SER A 6 -8.63 7.43 -9.73
C SER A 6 -8.29 8.55 -8.74
N GLU A 7 -9.26 9.41 -8.50
CA GLU A 7 -9.37 10.22 -7.30
C GLU A 7 -9.56 9.27 -6.11
N VAL A 8 -8.51 9.06 -5.31
CA VAL A 8 -8.61 8.30 -4.07
C VAL A 8 -8.79 9.30 -2.93
N ASN A 9 -10.07 9.60 -2.69
CA ASN A 9 -10.55 10.20 -1.48
C ASN A 9 -10.27 9.24 -0.31
N GLU A 10 -9.31 9.59 0.54
CA GLU A 10 -9.02 8.87 1.77
C GLU A 10 -9.06 9.80 2.97
N ASN A 11 -10.25 10.35 3.22
CA ASN A 11 -10.56 10.93 4.50
C ASN A 11 -10.73 9.81 5.54
N LYS A 12 -9.66 9.48 6.27
CA LYS A 12 -9.77 8.86 7.60
C LYS A 12 -8.66 9.33 8.55
N LYS A 13 -8.84 10.56 9.02
CA LYS A 13 -8.62 11.03 10.39
C LYS A 13 -7.90 10.01 11.31
N THR A 14 -6.57 10.11 11.41
CA THR A 14 -5.83 9.67 12.60
C THR A 14 -4.81 10.76 12.91
N ALA A 15 -5.06 11.50 13.97
CA ALA A 15 -4.20 12.58 14.44
C ALA A 15 -2.84 12.00 14.89
N GLY A 16 -1.75 12.52 14.33
CA GLY A 16 -0.42 12.43 14.96
C GLY A 16 0.74 11.96 14.08
N GLU A 17 0.53 11.08 13.09
CA GLU A 17 1.64 10.49 12.33
C GLU A 17 1.74 11.03 10.89
N PRO A 18 2.96 11.38 10.42
CA PRO A 18 3.17 11.79 9.04
C PRO A 18 2.81 10.64 8.09
N THR A 19 1.97 10.96 7.10
CA THR A 19 1.65 10.04 6.01
C THR A 19 2.63 10.26 4.85
N PHE A 20 3.12 9.16 4.30
CA PHE A 20 4.06 9.16 3.19
C PHE A 20 3.47 8.37 2.03
N THR A 21 3.97 8.61 0.82
CA THR A 21 3.59 7.79 -0.33
C THR A 21 4.15 6.38 -0.16
N ILE A 22 3.45 5.37 -0.69
CA ILE A 22 3.96 3.99 -0.71
C ILE A 22 5.33 3.87 -1.40
N GLU A 23 5.67 4.80 -2.29
CA GLU A 23 6.96 4.88 -2.98
C GLU A 23 8.07 5.43 -2.08
N ASP A 24 7.77 6.46 -1.29
CA ASP A 24 8.69 6.96 -0.26
C ASP A 24 8.91 5.90 0.83
N LEU A 25 7.85 5.20 1.22
CA LEU A 25 7.93 4.11 2.20
C LEU A 25 8.67 2.89 1.66
N ALA A 26 8.54 2.57 0.37
CA ALA A 26 9.32 1.50 -0.27
C ALA A 26 10.81 1.85 -0.44
N GLN A 27 11.14 3.15 -0.54
CA GLN A 27 12.52 3.63 -0.52
C GLN A 27 13.11 3.58 0.89
N LYS A 28 12.35 4.00 1.92
CA LYS A 28 12.76 3.94 3.33
C LYS A 28 12.87 2.52 3.86
N HIS A 29 11.92 1.67 3.49
CA HIS A 29 11.88 0.26 3.85
C HIS A 29 12.12 -0.55 2.59
N PRO A 30 13.33 -1.08 2.36
CA PRO A 30 13.71 -1.72 1.11
C PRO A 30 12.72 -2.85 0.80
N THR A 31 11.79 -2.52 -0.09
CA THR A 31 10.66 -3.38 -0.43
C THR A 31 10.85 -3.76 -1.89
N PRO A 32 11.05 -5.04 -2.20
CA PRO A 32 11.22 -5.49 -3.58
C PRO A 32 10.03 -5.08 -4.44
N ALA A 33 10.28 -4.77 -5.71
CA ALA A 33 9.21 -4.38 -6.64
C ALA A 33 8.08 -5.42 -6.72
N TRP A 34 8.40 -6.71 -6.62
CA TRP A 34 7.40 -7.80 -6.60
C TRP A 34 6.51 -7.78 -5.34
N VAL A 35 7.07 -7.43 -4.18
CA VAL A 35 6.29 -7.24 -2.94
C VAL A 35 5.40 -6.02 -3.07
N MET A 36 5.94 -4.91 -3.59
CA MET A 36 5.17 -3.68 -3.79
C MET A 36 4.01 -3.90 -4.77
N ALA A 37 4.23 -4.63 -5.86
CA ALA A 37 3.17 -5.02 -6.80
C ALA A 37 2.11 -5.91 -6.13
N GLY A 38 2.52 -6.91 -5.35
CA GLY A 38 1.60 -7.77 -4.60
C GLY A 38 0.75 -7.00 -3.59
N LEU A 39 1.36 -6.08 -2.84
CA LEU A 39 0.68 -5.19 -1.91
C LEU A 39 -0.30 -4.27 -2.62
N LYS A 40 0.11 -3.65 -3.75
CA LYS A 40 -0.78 -2.84 -4.60
C LYS A 40 -2.01 -3.63 -5.04
N THR A 41 -1.84 -4.87 -5.48
CA THR A 41 -2.95 -5.72 -5.92
C THR A 41 -3.86 -6.17 -4.77
N ALA A 42 -3.31 -6.65 -3.66
CA ALA A 42 -4.13 -7.19 -2.58
C ALA A 42 -4.81 -6.15 -1.72
N TYR A 43 -4.20 -4.98 -1.55
CA TYR A 43 -4.77 -3.88 -0.78
C TYR A 43 -5.37 -2.78 -1.67
N GLY A 44 -5.36 -2.95 -3.00
CA GLY A 44 -5.88 -1.98 -3.96
C GLY A 44 -5.16 -0.63 -3.88
N TRP A 45 -3.85 -0.63 -3.60
CA TRP A 45 -3.08 0.62 -3.55
C TRP A 45 -2.74 1.11 -4.96
N GLY A 46 -3.16 2.33 -5.26
CA GLY A 46 -2.73 3.06 -6.46
C GLY A 46 -1.34 3.68 -6.32
N GLU A 47 -0.81 4.17 -7.44
CA GLU A 47 0.37 5.05 -7.43
C GLU A 47 0.06 6.34 -6.66
N GLY A 48 1.05 6.86 -5.92
CA GLY A 48 0.84 8.03 -5.06
C GLY A 48 -0.05 7.79 -3.82
N LYS A 49 -0.48 6.56 -3.54
CA LYS A 49 -1.21 6.21 -2.31
C LYS A 49 -0.41 6.66 -1.09
N LYS A 50 -1.06 7.43 -0.21
CA LYS A 50 -0.47 7.89 1.06
C LYS A 50 -0.99 7.06 2.21
N LEU A 51 -0.09 6.60 3.06
CA LEU A 51 -0.39 5.86 4.28
C LEU A 51 0.72 6.08 5.30
N THR A 52 0.47 5.71 6.56
CA THR A 52 1.52 5.86 7.58
C THR A 52 2.57 4.78 7.42
N GLU A 53 3.79 5.04 7.88
CA GLU A 53 4.87 4.05 7.87
C GLU A 53 4.44 2.75 8.58
N LYS A 54 3.75 2.87 9.72
CA LYS A 54 3.19 1.74 10.45
C LYS A 54 2.22 0.90 9.60
N GLN A 55 1.30 1.55 8.88
CA GLN A 55 0.36 0.84 7.99
C GLN A 55 1.10 0.08 6.88
N PHE A 56 2.15 0.67 6.31
CA PHE A 56 2.96 0.02 5.28
C PHE A 56 3.66 -1.23 5.81
N ILE A 57 4.33 -1.09 6.96
CA ILE A 57 5.08 -2.17 7.58
C ILE A 57 4.13 -3.29 7.99
N GLU A 58 2.99 -2.99 8.60
CA GLU A 58 1.99 -4.01 8.96
C GLU A 58 1.46 -4.77 7.74
N ALA A 59 1.15 -4.08 6.65
CA ALA A 59 0.67 -4.71 5.43
C ALA A 59 1.76 -5.56 4.76
N LYS A 60 3.01 -5.05 4.71
CA LYS A 60 4.19 -5.79 4.23
C LYS A 60 4.45 -7.03 5.07
N ASP A 61 4.43 -6.90 6.39
CA ASP A 61 4.67 -8.01 7.32
C ASP A 61 3.55 -9.06 7.22
N LYS A 62 2.29 -8.64 7.16
CA LYS A 62 1.14 -9.55 6.92
C LYS A 62 1.25 -10.28 5.57
N TRP A 63 1.72 -9.59 4.54
CA TRP A 63 1.96 -10.18 3.21
C TRP A 63 3.10 -11.20 3.23
N LEU A 64 4.21 -10.90 3.92
CA LEU A 64 5.38 -11.78 4.00
C LEU A 64 5.19 -12.95 4.97
N ARG A 65 4.40 -12.79 6.04
CA ARG A 65 4.17 -13.80 7.08
C ARG A 65 3.07 -14.81 6.75
N GLY A 66 2.22 -14.57 5.76
CA GLY A 66 1.01 -15.37 5.56
C GLY A 66 1.03 -16.27 4.31
N PRO A 67 0.42 -17.47 4.36
CA PRO A 67 -0.03 -18.16 3.16
C PRO A 67 -1.22 -17.35 2.61
N MET A 68 -0.98 -16.57 1.55
CA MET A 68 -1.94 -15.64 0.98
C MET A 68 -3.34 -16.27 0.87
N ARG A 69 -4.26 -15.88 1.76
CA ARG A 69 -5.63 -16.39 1.84
C ARG A 69 -6.26 -16.29 0.45
N ARG A 70 -6.43 -17.44 -0.21
CA ARG A 70 -7.35 -17.62 -1.32
C ARG A 70 -8.73 -17.14 -0.87
N LYS A 71 -9.19 -16.02 -1.39
CA LYS A 71 -10.61 -15.90 -1.74
C LYS A 71 -10.70 -16.16 -3.23
N VAL A 72 -10.82 -17.44 -3.59
CA VAL A 72 -11.42 -17.84 -4.85
C VAL A 72 -12.88 -17.38 -4.75
N LYS A 73 -13.33 -16.64 -5.75
CA LYS A 73 -14.71 -16.14 -5.84
C LYS A 73 -15.68 -17.28 -6.09
#